data_AF-A0A355V1C1-F1
#
_entry.id   AF-A0A355V1C1-F1
#
_cell.length_a   1.000
_cell.length_b   1.000
_cell.length_c   1.000
_cell.angle_alpha   90.00
_cell.angle_beta   90.00
_cell.angle_gamma   90.00
#
_symmetry.space_group_name_H-M   'P 1'
#
loop_
_entity.id
_entity.type
_entity.pdbx_description
1 polymer ?
#
loop_
_entity_poly.entity_id
_entity_poly.type
_entity_poly.pdbx_seq_one_letter_code
_entity_poly.pdbx_strand_id
1 'polypeptide(L)' 'MNEEKLKALNSTVAMIEKQYGKGSIMKLGDYKVNTDLEVIPTGCLSLDIALGVGGVPRGRILEIYGPES' A
#
# COMPACT_ATOMS: atom_id res chain seq x y z
N MET A 1 4.96 -7.09 28.12
CA MET A 1 5.86 -6.86 26.97
C MET A 1 7.21 -6.45 27.53
N ASN A 2 8.33 -7.06 27.12
CA ASN A 2 9.63 -6.80 27.75
C ASN A 2 10.12 -5.38 27.36
N GLU A 3 10.32 -4.49 28.34
CA GLU A 3 10.68 -3.08 28.13
C GLU A 3 12.00 -2.90 27.37
N GLU A 4 12.97 -3.79 27.58
CA GLU A 4 14.23 -3.74 26.84
C GLU A 4 14.04 -3.97 25.34
N LYS A 5 13.12 -4.88 24.97
CA LYS A 5 12.78 -5.13 23.56
C LYS A 5 12.14 -3.91 22.90
N LEU A 6 11.29 -3.19 23.65
CA LEU A 6 10.66 -1.95 23.16
C LEU A 6 11.70 -0.84 22.95
N LYS A 7 12.65 -0.70 23.88
CA LYS A 7 13.72 0.30 23.76
C LYS A 7 14.62 0.02 22.55
N ALA A 8 15.02 -1.25 22.37
CA ALA A 8 15.80 -1.66 21.21
C ALA A 8 15.04 -1.38 19.90
N LEU A 9 13.76 -1.79 19.82
CA LEU A 9 12.90 -1.55 18.66
C LEU A 9 12.82 -0.05 18.29
N ASN A 10 12.55 0.81 19.27
CA ASN A 10 12.44 2.25 19.03
C ASN A 10 13.76 2.87 18.53
N SER A 11 14.90 2.40 19.06
CA SER A 11 16.21 2.87 18.59
C SER A 11 16.50 2.45 17.14
N THR A 12 16.13 1.23 16.75
CA THR A 12 16.28 0.73 15.38
C THR A 12 15.36 1.49 14.41
N VAL A 13 14.11 1.75 14.80
CA VAL A 13 13.18 2.56 14.00
C VAL A 13 13.76 3.96 13.75
N ALA A 14 14.27 4.62 14.79
CA ALA A 14 14.88 5.94 14.66
C ALA A 14 16.15 5.93 13.78
N MET A 15 16.95 4.87 13.85
CA MET A 15 18.13 4.70 12.99
C MET A 15 17.73 4.59 11.52
N ILE A 16 16.73 3.78 11.20
CA ILE A 16 16.22 3.59 9.83
C ILE A 16 15.68 4.91 9.28
N GLU A 17 14.86 5.64 10.05
CA GLU A 17 14.32 6.93 9.61
C GLU A 17 15.42 7.98 9.38
N LYS A 18 16.48 7.98 10.20
CA LYS A 18 17.62 8.89 10.02
C LYS A 18 18.39 8.60 8.73
N GLN A 19 18.55 7.33 8.38
CA GLN A 19 19.35 6.91 7.25
C GLN A 19 18.60 6.98 5.91
N TYR A 20 17.31 6.64 5.90
CA TYR A 20 16.51 6.50 4.68
C TYR A 20 15.39 7.53 4.55
N GLY A 21 15.29 8.46 5.50
CA GLY A 21 14.26 9.50 5.53
C GLY A 21 13.03 9.11 6.34
N LYS A 22 12.21 10.11 6.68
CA LYS A 22 10.96 9.93 7.42
C LYS A 22 9.98 9.06 6.63
N GLY A 23 9.32 8.13 7.32
CA GLY A 23 8.37 7.21 6.68
C GLY A 23 9.01 6.05 5.90
N SER A 24 10.32 5.84 6.03
CA SER A 24 11.00 4.66 5.50
C SER A 24 10.63 3.37 6.26
N ILE A 25 10.17 3.48 7.51
CA ILE A 25 9.59 2.38 8.30
C ILE A 25 8.46 2.91 9.17
N MET A 26 7.40 2.12 9.32
CA MET A 26 6.23 2.47 10.13
C MET A 26 5.44 1.20 10.46
N LYS A 27 4.49 1.33 11.39
CA LYS A 27 3.52 0.28 11.63
C LYS A 27 2.46 0.29 10.55
N LEU A 28 2.13 -0.89 10.02
CA LEU A 28 1.00 -1.07 9.12
C LEU A 28 -0.29 -0.66 9.83
N GLY A 29 -1.10 0.19 9.20
CA GLY A 29 -2.35 0.71 9.76
C GLY A 29 -2.20 1.97 10.63
N ASP A 30 -0.98 2.52 10.76
CA ASP A 30 -0.81 3.85 11.35
C ASP A 30 -1.38 4.91 10.38
N TYR A 31 -2.39 5.65 10.83
CA TYR A 31 -3.30 6.51 10.05
C TYR A 31 -2.63 7.60 9.18
N LYS A 32 -1.30 7.78 9.28
CA LYS A 32 -0.55 8.82 8.57
C LYS A 32 -0.13 8.44 7.16
N VAL A 33 -0.18 7.17 6.79
CA VAL A 33 0.04 6.76 5.41
C VAL A 33 -1.28 6.44 4.77
N ASN A 34 -1.64 7.30 3.81
CA ASN A 34 -2.75 7.11 2.92
C ASN A 34 -2.56 5.77 2.18
N THR A 35 -3.13 4.73 2.77
CA THR A 35 -3.18 3.38 2.21
C THR A 35 -4.50 3.16 1.48
N ASP A 36 -5.30 4.22 1.30
CA ASP A 36 -6.51 4.14 0.50
C ASP A 36 -6.12 3.71 -0.91
N LEU A 37 -6.74 2.62 -1.33
CA LEU A 37 -6.51 2.03 -2.63
C LEU A 37 -7.08 2.98 -3.69
N GLU A 38 -6.23 3.82 -4.28
CA GLU A 38 -6.63 4.62 -5.44
C GLU A 38 -6.94 3.70 -6.63
N VAL A 39 -8.09 3.94 -7.28
CA VAL A 39 -8.56 3.16 -8.44
C VAL A 39 -8.83 4.07 -9.63
N ILE A 40 -8.66 3.53 -10.83
CA ILE A 40 -9.00 4.17 -12.11
C ILE A 40 -10.19 3.39 -12.70
N PRO A 41 -11.32 4.03 -13.04
CA PRO A 41 -12.46 3.33 -13.67
C PRO A 41 -12.07 2.71 -15.02
N THR A 42 -12.57 1.51 -15.30
CA THR A 42 -12.31 0.82 -16.58
C THR A 42 -13.12 1.40 -17.74
N GLY A 43 -14.16 2.20 -17.45
CA GLY A 43 -15.13 2.67 -18.43
C GLY A 43 -16.26 1.68 -18.71
N CYS A 44 -16.22 0.49 -18.07
CA CYS A 44 -17.29 -0.50 -18.11
C CYS A 44 -17.80 -0.74 -16.69
N LEU A 45 -19.01 -0.25 -16.38
CA LEU A 45 -19.58 -0.34 -15.02
C LEU A 45 -19.65 -1.79 -14.51
N SER A 46 -20.03 -2.73 -15.38
CA SER A 46 -20.11 -4.15 -14.99
C SER A 46 -18.75 -4.73 -14.60
N LEU A 47 -17.68 -4.30 -15.28
CA LEU A 47 -16.32 -4.73 -14.97
C LEU A 47 -15.80 -4.06 -13.69
N ASP A 48 -16.07 -2.77 -13.50
CA ASP A 48 -15.71 -2.05 -12.26
C ASP A 48 -16.35 -2.69 -11.02
N ILE A 49 -17.61 -3.12 -11.15
CA ILE A 49 -18.32 -3.86 -10.10
C ILE A 49 -17.69 -5.25 -9.90
N ALA A 50 -17.41 -5.98 -10.99
CA ALA A 50 -16.81 -7.31 -10.92
C ALA A 50 -15.41 -7.32 -10.28
N LEU A 51 -14.63 -6.24 -10.46
CA LEU A 51 -13.34 -6.06 -9.80
C LEU A 51 -13.47 -5.82 -8.28
N GLY A 52 -14.66 -5.49 -7.78
CA GLY A 52 -14.98 -5.33 -6.35
C GLY A 52 -14.41 -4.07 -5.68
N VAL A 53 -13.40 -3.45 -6.28
CA VAL A 53 -12.78 -2.20 -5.80
C VAL A 53 -13.20 -0.97 -6.62
N GLY A 54 -14.07 -1.15 -7.63
CA GLY A 54 -14.62 -0.06 -8.44
C GLY A 54 -13.74 0.39 -9.62
N GLY A 55 -12.70 -0.37 -9.97
CA GLY A 55 -11.80 -0.06 -11.09
C GLY A 55 -10.47 -0.80 -11.01
N VAL A 56 -9.50 -0.40 -11.83
CA VAL A 56 -8.13 -0.95 -11.78
C VAL A 56 -7.29 -0.21 -10.74
N PRO A 57 -6.51 -0.92 -9.90
CA PRO A 57 -5.76 -0.29 -8.82
C PRO A 57 -4.53 0.47 -9.33
N ARG A 58 -4.37 1.71 -8.88
CA ARG A 58 -3.21 2.54 -9.20
C ARG A 58 -1.95 2.00 -8.52
N GLY A 59 -0.80 2.17 -9.18
CA GLY A 59 0.51 1.73 -8.67
C GLY A 59 0.69 0.20 -8.67
N ARG A 60 -0.17 -0.54 -9.37
CA ARG A 60 -0.09 -2.00 -9.54
C ARG A 60 0.02 -2.37 -11.02
N ILE A 61 0.53 -3.57 -11.26
CA ILE A 61 0.64 -4.15 -12.60
C ILE A 61 -0.68 -4.87 -12.92
N LEU A 62 -1.19 -4.67 -14.13
CA LEU A 62 -2.39 -5.32 -14.67
C LEU A 62 -2.02 -6.06 -15.96
N GLU A 63 -2.64 -7.20 -16.20
CA GLU A 63 -2.52 -7.97 -17.45
C GLU A 63 -3.91 -8.10 -18.10
N ILE A 64 -3.99 -7.86 -19.40
CA ILE A 64 -5.20 -8.01 -20.21
C ILE A 64 -4.84 -8.89 -21.40
N TYR A 65 -5.57 -9.99 -21.62
CA TYR A 65 -5.32 -10.93 -22.70
C TYR A 65 -6.63 -11.33 -23.39
N GLY A 66 -6.53 -11.74 -24.65
CA GLY A 66 -7.67 -12.17 -25.46
C GLY A 66 -7.25 -12.54 -26.89
N PRO A 67 -8.14 -13.22 -27.65
CA PRO A 67 -7.89 -13.50 -29.07
C PRO A 67 -7.85 -12.21 -29.91
N GLU A 68 -7.13 -12.26 -31.03
CA GLU A 68 -7.22 -11.23 -32.08
C GLU A 68 -8.61 -11.28 -32.74
N SER A 69 -9.11 -10.12 -33.17
CA SER A 69 -10.43 -9.94 -33.78
C SER A 69 -10.46 -10.25 -35.27
#